data_AF-F6D8Y0-F1
#
_entry.id   AF-F6D8Y0-F1
#
_cell.length_a   1.000
_cell.length_b   1.000
_cell.length_c   1.000
_cell.angle_alpha   90.00
_cell.angle_beta   90.00
_cell.angle_gamma   90.00
#
_symmetry.space_group_name_H-M   'P 1'
#
loop_
_entity.id
_entity.type
_entity.pdbx_description
1 polymer ?
#
loop_
_entity_poly.entity_id
_entity_poly.type
_entity_poly.pdbx_seq_one_letter_code
_entity_poly.pdbx_strand_id
1 'polypeptide(L)' 'MKTIYSPEAKRLSSWLREQREAKGLTMRQAGELIQKPHSFIGKIEVGQRRLDVVEFVWYCECLGFDPVEGLVSLRKKHY' A
#
# COMPACT_ATOMS: atom_id res chain seq x y z
N MET A 1 -15.50 11.33 11.95
CA MET A 1 -14.54 12.23 12.64
C MET A 1 -13.13 11.79 12.26
N LYS A 2 -12.27 12.74 11.81
CA LYS A 2 -11.09 12.55 10.94
C LYS A 2 -10.25 11.29 11.20
N THR A 3 -10.54 10.22 10.46
CA THR A 3 -9.97 8.89 10.61
C THR A 3 -8.58 8.75 9.98
N ILE A 4 -7.91 9.84 9.57
CA ILE A 4 -6.67 9.80 8.75
C ILE A 4 -5.54 9.00 9.43
N TYR A 5 -5.54 8.92 10.77
CA TYR A 5 -4.51 8.26 11.56
C TYR A 5 -4.98 6.95 12.24
N SER A 6 -5.80 6.14 11.58
CA SER A 6 -6.10 4.82 12.15
C SER A 6 -4.84 3.93 12.13
N PRO A 7 -4.58 3.16 13.21
CA PRO A 7 -3.48 2.18 13.23
C PRO A 7 -3.51 1.22 12.04
N GLU A 8 -4.70 0.89 11.55
CA GLU A 8 -4.94 0.01 10.42
C GLU A 8 -4.47 0.65 9.10
N ALA A 9 -4.72 1.95 8.88
CA ALA A 9 -4.25 2.64 7.69
C ALA A 9 -2.71 2.74 7.66
N LYS A 10 -2.08 2.93 8.82
CA LYS A 10 -0.62 2.89 8.94
C LYS A 10 -0.07 1.50 8.64
N ARG A 11 -0.69 0.44 9.18
CA ARG A 11 -0.30 -0.95 8.87
C ARG A 11 -0.38 -1.25 7.38
N LEU A 12 -1.46 -0.84 6.71
CA LEU A 12 -1.57 -1.03 5.26
C LEU A 12 -0.45 -0.31 4.51
N SER A 13 -0.18 0.96 4.86
CA SER A 13 0.87 1.77 4.21
C SER A 13 2.26 1.15 4.42
N SER A 14 2.55 0.66 5.62
CA SER A 14 3.78 -0.07 5.93
C SER A 14 3.88 -1.38 5.16
N TRP A 15 2.81 -2.17 5.10
CA TRP A 15 2.79 -3.43 4.36
C TRP A 15 3.06 -3.20 2.86
N LEU A 16 2.44 -2.19 2.25
CA LEU A 16 2.68 -1.84 0.83
C LEU A 16 4.14 -1.48 0.57
N ARG A 17 4.77 -0.75 1.49
CA ARG A 17 6.20 -0.41 1.42
C ARG A 17 7.08 -1.65 1.54
N GLU A 18 6.81 -2.51 2.52
CA GLU A 18 7.55 -3.76 2.75
C GLU A 18 7.49 -4.67 1.52
N GLN A 19 6.31 -4.81 0.90
CA GLN A 19 6.15 -5.58 -0.33
C GLN A 19 6.95 -5.02 -1.50
N ARG A 20 6.96 -3.68 -1.67
CA ARG A 20 7.78 -3.03 -2.70
C ARG A 20 9.27 -3.28 -2.45
N GLU A 21 9.73 -3.10 -1.21
CA GLU A 21 11.13 -3.30 -0.82
C GLU A 21 11.54 -4.79 -0.97
N ALA A 22 10.67 -5.73 -0.63
CA ALA A 22 10.90 -7.17 -0.81
C ALA A 22 11.08 -7.57 -2.28
N LYS A 23 10.44 -6.85 -3.22
CA LYS A 23 10.68 -7.00 -4.66
C LYS A 23 11.90 -6.25 -5.18
N GLY A 24 12.64 -5.55 -4.33
CA GLY A 24 13.79 -4.74 -4.71
C GLY A 24 13.44 -3.52 -5.57
N LEU A 25 12.17 -3.11 -5.59
CA LEU A 25 11.70 -1.99 -6.41
C LEU A 25 11.95 -0.66 -5.70
N THR A 26 12.50 0.31 -6.39
CA THR A 26 12.50 1.71 -5.94
C THR A 26 11.10 2.33 -6.11
N MET A 27 10.80 3.44 -5.42
CA MET A 27 9.55 4.19 -5.64
C MET A 27 9.40 4.69 -7.09
N ARG A 28 10.52 4.94 -7.80
CA ARG A 28 10.50 5.34 -9.22
C ARG A 28 10.07 4.20 -10.11
N GLN A 29 10.68 3.03 -9.96
CA GLN A 29 10.31 1.83 -10.71
C GLN A 29 8.88 1.39 -10.42
N ALA A 30 8.44 1.42 -9.15
CA ALA A 30 7.05 1.14 -8.81
C ALA A 30 6.09 2.14 -9.47
N GLY A 31 6.43 3.44 -9.46
CA GLY A 31 5.67 4.47 -10.16
C GLY A 31 5.54 4.21 -11.66
N GLU A 32 6.63 3.82 -12.31
CA GLU A 32 6.63 3.45 -13.74
C GLU A 32 5.71 2.26 -14.03
N LEU A 33 5.76 1.20 -13.22
CA LEU A 33 4.91 0.01 -13.36
C LEU A 33 3.42 0.32 -13.23
N ILE A 34 3.05 1.21 -12.30
CA ILE A 34 1.65 1.60 -12.09
C ILE A 34 1.24 2.85 -12.89
N GLN A 35 2.12 3.38 -13.75
CA GLN A 35 1.90 4.60 -14.53
C GLN A 35 1.51 5.82 -13.67
N LYS A 36 2.18 5.99 -12.52
CA LYS A 36 2.01 7.15 -11.62
C LYS A 36 3.36 7.76 -11.24
N PRO A 37 3.42 9.05 -10.86
CA PRO A 37 4.64 9.64 -10.34
C PRO A 37 5.15 8.90 -9.10
N HIS A 38 6.47 8.81 -8.90
CA HIS A 38 7.06 8.22 -7.68
C HIS A 38 6.55 8.89 -6.38
N SER A 39 6.14 10.16 -6.44
CA SER A 39 5.54 10.88 -5.31
C SER A 39 4.15 10.33 -4.92
N PHE A 40 3.43 9.69 -5.84
CA PHE A 40 2.21 8.95 -5.55
C PHE A 40 2.51 7.75 -4.63
N ILE A 41 3.53 6.96 -4.97
CA ILE A 41 4.01 5.84 -4.15
C ILE A 41 4.41 6.33 -2.76
N GLY A 42 5.29 7.34 -2.71
CA GLY A 42 5.76 7.89 -1.44
C GLY A 42 4.63 8.39 -0.55
N LYS A 43 3.63 9.08 -1.10
CA LYS A 43 2.46 9.55 -0.34
C LYS A 43 1.60 8.42 0.22
N ILE A 44 1.49 7.30 -0.49
CA ILE A 44 0.78 6.11 -0.01
C ILE A 44 1.55 5.48 1.14
N GLU A 45 2.84 5.25 0.97
CA GLU A 45 3.68 4.54 1.95
C GLU A 45 3.85 5.30 3.27
N VAL A 46 3.82 6.63 3.24
CA VAL A 46 3.83 7.46 4.46
C VAL A 46 2.42 7.76 5.00
N GLY A 47 1.37 7.22 4.39
CA GLY A 47 -0.03 7.38 4.82
C GLY A 47 -0.64 8.76 4.57
N GLN A 48 -0.02 9.60 3.73
CA GLN A 48 -0.56 10.90 3.30
C GLN A 48 -1.63 10.76 2.22
N ARG A 49 -1.62 9.68 1.45
CA ARG A 49 -2.65 9.33 0.47
C ARG A 49 -3.27 8.00 0.82
N ARG A 50 -4.60 7.97 0.90
CA ARG A 50 -5.36 6.73 1.04
C ARG A 50 -5.59 6.11 -0.32
N LEU A 51 -5.52 4.78 -0.36
CA LEU A 51 -6.10 4.00 -1.45
C LEU A 51 -7.49 3.58 -0.99
N ASP A 52 -8.49 3.73 -1.85
CA ASP A 52 -9.71 2.93 -1.68
C ASP A 52 -9.43 1.45 -2.02
N VAL A 53 -10.42 0.57 -1.80
CA VAL A 53 -10.25 -0.86 -2.02
C VAL A 53 -9.96 -1.19 -3.50
N VAL A 54 -10.56 -0.47 -4.45
CA VAL A 54 -10.35 -0.70 -5.88
C VAL A 54 -8.94 -0.27 -6.27
N GLU A 55 -8.52 0.91 -5.82
CA GLU A 55 -7.16 1.40 -6.04
C GLU A 55 -6.10 0.50 -5.38
N PHE A 56 -6.40 -0.06 -4.20
CA PHE A 56 -5.52 -1.00 -3.51
C PHE A 56 -5.34 -2.31 -4.29
N VAL A 57 -6.44 -2.90 -4.77
CA VAL A 57 -6.37 -4.13 -5.58
C VAL A 57 -5.58 -3.88 -6.86
N TRP A 58 -5.91 -2.81 -7.59
CA TRP A 58 -5.18 -2.41 -8.78
C TRP A 58 -3.69 -2.18 -8.53
N TYR A 59 -3.35 -1.50 -7.43
CA TYR A 59 -1.95 -1.26 -7.04
C TYR A 59 -1.21 -2.58 -6.79
N CYS A 60 -1.86 -3.52 -6.10
CA CYS A 60 -1.31 -4.84 -5.85
C CYS A 60 -1.09 -5.60 -7.16
N GLU A 61 -2.08 -5.65 -8.04
CA GLU A 61 -1.98 -6.34 -9.33
C GLU A 61 -0.85 -5.78 -10.20
N CYS A 62 -0.74 -4.45 -10.34
CA CYS A 62 0.31 -3.84 -11.15
C CYS A 62 1.72 -4.11 -10.64
N LEU A 63 1.89 -4.29 -9.33
CA LEU A 63 3.18 -4.61 -8.71
C LEU A 63 3.34 -6.11 -8.44
N GLY A 64 2.34 -6.94 -8.78
CA GLY A 64 2.29 -8.38 -8.57
C GLY A 64 2.23 -8.81 -7.10
N PHE A 65 1.62 -8.01 -6.23
CA PHE A 65 1.30 -8.38 -4.85
C PHE A 65 -0.05 -9.10 -4.79
N ASP A 66 -0.24 -10.01 -3.83
CA ASP A 66 -1.56 -10.56 -3.55
C ASP A 66 -2.34 -9.58 -2.63
N PRO A 67 -3.43 -8.94 -3.10
CA PRO A 67 -4.22 -8.06 -2.27
C PRO A 67 -4.83 -8.77 -1.05
N VAL A 68 -5.06 -10.09 -1.12
CA VAL A 68 -5.61 -10.88 -0.01
C VAL A 68 -4.62 -10.92 1.15
N GLU A 69 -3.32 -11.08 0.89
CA GLU A 69 -2.29 -11.03 1.94
C GLU A 69 -2.29 -9.68 2.67
N GLY A 70 -2.42 -8.58 1.92
CA GLY A 70 -2.52 -7.25 2.48
C GLY A 70 -3.75 -7.10 3.37
N LEU A 71 -4.91 -7.61 2.94
CA LEU A 71 -6.13 -7.61 3.76
C LEU A 71 -6.01 -8.49 5.02
N VAL A 72 -5.39 -9.67 4.90
CA VAL A 72 -5.13 -10.56 6.03
C VAL A 72 -4.22 -9.88 7.07
N SER A 73 -3.23 -9.09 6.63
CA SER A 73 -2.35 -8.33 7.52
C SER A 73 -3.09 -7.29 8.39
N LEU A 74 -4.24 -6.81 7.92
CA LEU A 74 -5.08 -5.85 8.63
C LEU A 74 -6.00 -6.49 9.67
N ARG A 75 -6.22 -7.80 9.61
CA ARG A 75 -7.11 -8.49 10.53
C ARG A 75 -6.52 -8.47 11.94
N LYS A 76 -7.19 -7.83 12.90
CA LYS A 76 -6.85 -7.98 14.32
C LYS A 76 -7.04 -9.43 14.72
N LYS A 77 -6.05 -10.03 15.40
CA LYS A 77 -6.28 -11.22 16.22
C LYS A 77 -7.20 -10.77 17.37
N HIS A 78 -8.51 -10.90 17.17
CA HIS A 78 -9.45 -10.96 18.29
C HIS A 78 -9.26 -12.35 18.93
N TYR A 79 -8.52 -12.39 20.04
CA TYR A 79 -8.62 -13.46 21.02
C TYR A 79 -9.66 -13.07 22.06
#